data_AF-A0A9W6DNW8-F1
#
_entry.id   AF-A0A9W6DNW8-F1
#
_cell.length_a   1.000
_cell.length_b   1.000
_cell.length_c   1.000
_cell.angle_alpha   90.00
_cell.angle_beta   90.00
_cell.angle_gamma   90.00
#
_symmetry.space_group_name_H-M   'P 1'
#
loop_
_entity.id
_entity.type
_entity.pdbx_description
1 polymer ?
#
loop_
_entity_poly.entity_id
_entity_poly.type
_entity_poly.pdbx_seq_one_letter_code
_entity_poly.pdbx_strand_id
1 'polypeptide(L)'
;MVPSTRRTKRAATNDPEAARSDDETSQESERVYPTDGHFCDREEYHDFFRQLTRIRKGAMFQRGDPPFMHDEFNLLHVLVVDWTSTYCAEENPNYRLKEPCHLSKEACHLSKDDKQEIIASLKGQCVQEDWDSIKALCPPAARRSLCSVLLEAMLYQFIFVTLLDSPFWFMDGRIDPTDVDGDPQFHKRLQHLYERLRVRNRFGAAWIKSAIISESNESIYGGTREEVELAKCNLARRQAFVTQSRDELLGRRVFQLLLRPVEDDEDITIRRDGLQRVLQQAVDTIIYTEGGIFGNSVIYRLPELPVFHYNSDIMVGHVFHGYDQDHTPDWAAAQGGRVLIVTRPGLTYVDIETFGRIGRVPPHRMVQAEVIAEVIKKKPTSGKSKSKRKRKTARKNKSRKHPKADPQSSCMPENSQSASPSQFASAAEAEDDTTEGEKDVPPGQLIPPLRESFWRQ
;
A
#
# COMPACT_ATOMS: atom_id res chain seq x y z
N MET A 1 -27.68 52.00 54.03
CA MET A 1 -28.52 52.51 55.14
C MET A 1 -28.28 51.62 56.35
N VAL A 2 -27.59 52.15 57.35
CA VAL A 2 -27.56 51.64 58.74
C VAL A 2 -28.81 52.22 59.44
N PRO A 3 -29.47 51.50 60.37
CA PRO A 3 -29.21 51.71 61.81
C PRO A 3 -29.24 50.37 62.60
N SER A 4 -28.28 50.03 63.48
CA SER A 4 -28.01 50.62 64.82
C SER A 4 -29.28 50.67 65.68
N THR A 5 -29.43 50.17 66.90
CA THR A 5 -28.61 49.57 67.98
C THR A 5 -29.60 49.37 69.12
N ARG A 6 -29.53 48.29 69.93
CA ARG A 6 -29.65 48.44 71.40
C ARG A 6 -29.21 47.20 72.17
N ARG A 7 -28.68 47.50 73.34
CA ARG A 7 -27.79 46.73 74.21
C ARG A 7 -28.43 46.73 75.60
N THR A 8 -28.44 45.59 76.29
CA THR A 8 -28.63 45.46 77.75
C THR A 8 -27.94 44.16 78.19
N LYS A 9 -26.74 44.22 78.81
CA LYS A 9 -26.47 44.19 80.28
C LYS A 9 -27.01 42.91 80.95
N ARG A 10 -26.14 41.92 81.24
CA ARG A 10 -25.23 41.73 82.41
C ARG A 10 -25.92 40.89 83.51
N ALA A 11 -25.38 39.71 83.81
CA ALA A 11 -25.08 39.24 85.17
C ALA A 11 -24.24 37.96 85.09
N ALA A 12 -23.19 37.91 85.91
CA ALA A 12 -22.20 36.85 86.02
C ALA A 12 -22.66 35.78 87.02
N THR A 13 -22.15 34.55 86.91
CA THR A 13 -21.81 33.68 88.05
C THR A 13 -21.00 32.45 87.61
N ASN A 14 -19.71 32.47 87.99
CA ASN A 14 -18.87 31.42 88.59
C ASN A 14 -18.89 29.97 88.07
N ASP A 15 -17.71 29.55 87.58
CA ASP A 15 -17.01 28.24 87.56
C ASP A 15 -17.31 27.26 88.73
N PRO A 16 -16.94 25.94 88.69
CA PRO A 16 -15.80 25.34 87.95
C PRO A 16 -15.98 23.92 87.35
N GLU A 17 -14.90 23.47 86.68
CA GLU A 17 -14.43 22.08 86.53
C GLU A 17 -15.23 21.10 85.64
N ALA A 18 -14.93 21.13 84.34
CA ALA A 18 -15.09 19.96 83.47
C ALA A 18 -13.75 19.22 83.37
N ALA A 19 -13.76 17.99 83.90
CA ALA A 19 -12.68 17.03 83.79
C ALA A 19 -12.30 16.81 82.32
N ARG A 20 -10.99 16.90 82.06
CA ARG A 20 -10.35 16.44 80.83
C ARG A 20 -10.57 14.93 80.73
N SER A 21 -11.30 14.46 79.71
CA SER A 21 -11.15 13.10 79.21
C SER A 21 -10.16 13.15 78.06
N ASP A 22 -8.98 12.62 78.34
CA ASP A 22 -8.00 12.25 77.35
C ASP A 22 -8.56 11.21 76.37
N ASP A 23 -7.92 11.15 75.21
CA ASP A 23 -7.72 9.92 74.42
C ASP A 23 -8.81 9.52 73.41
N GLU A 24 -8.94 10.32 72.34
CA GLU A 24 -9.15 9.76 71.00
C GLU A 24 -7.82 9.84 70.23
N THR A 25 -6.90 8.94 70.57
CA THR A 25 -5.86 8.51 69.65
C THR A 25 -6.56 7.83 68.47
N SER A 26 -6.77 8.58 67.40
CA SER A 26 -7.10 8.05 66.09
C SER A 26 -6.03 7.04 65.70
N GLN A 27 -6.35 5.75 65.83
CA GLN A 27 -5.59 4.68 65.20
C GLN A 27 -5.51 5.01 63.71
N GLU A 28 -4.36 5.53 63.27
CA GLU A 28 -3.99 5.52 61.87
C GLU A 28 -4.05 4.06 61.43
N SER A 29 -5.13 3.70 60.73
CA SER A 29 -5.25 2.41 60.09
C SER A 29 -3.96 2.19 59.29
N GLU A 30 -3.19 1.19 59.68
CA GLU A 30 -1.95 0.80 59.02
C GLU A 30 -2.25 0.59 57.54
N ARG A 31 -1.97 1.63 56.72
CA ARG A 31 -2.30 1.61 55.31
C ARG A 31 -1.38 0.57 54.68
N VAL A 32 -1.96 -0.59 54.40
CA VAL A 32 -1.30 -1.73 53.73
C VAL A 32 -0.72 -1.31 52.37
N TYR A 33 -1.27 -0.26 51.76
CA TYR A 33 -0.75 0.34 50.54
C TYR A 33 -0.34 1.80 50.80
N PRO A 34 0.87 2.19 50.38
CA PRO A 34 1.33 3.57 50.50
C PRO A 34 0.39 4.57 49.80
N THR A 35 0.38 5.83 50.25
CA THR A 35 -0.37 6.94 49.63
C THR A 35 -0.05 7.10 48.13
N ASP A 36 -0.96 7.70 47.35
CA ASP A 36 -0.78 7.95 45.90
C ASP A 36 0.54 8.66 45.54
N GLY A 37 1.17 9.35 46.50
CA GLY A 37 2.49 9.98 46.34
C GLY A 37 3.70 9.05 46.51
N HIS A 38 3.56 7.91 47.20
CA HIS A 38 4.70 7.04 47.53
C HIS A 38 5.38 6.41 46.31
N PHE A 39 4.60 6.09 45.28
CA PHE A 39 5.17 5.60 44.03
C PHE A 39 5.75 6.75 43.21
N CYS A 40 5.16 7.94 43.28
CA CYS A 40 5.60 9.11 42.51
C CYS A 40 6.98 9.63 42.90
N ASP A 41 7.47 9.37 44.12
CA ASP A 41 8.78 9.84 44.59
C ASP A 41 9.92 8.82 44.38
N ARG A 42 9.61 7.63 43.87
CA ARG A 42 10.60 6.57 43.64
C ARG A 42 11.22 6.68 42.26
N GLU A 43 12.55 6.60 42.21
CA GLU A 43 13.32 6.64 40.97
C GLU A 43 12.89 5.52 40.01
N GLU A 44 12.58 4.33 40.52
CA GLU A 44 12.15 3.18 39.72
C GLU A 44 10.81 3.43 39.02
N TYR A 45 9.93 4.22 39.64
CA TYR A 45 8.63 4.57 39.05
C TYR A 45 8.78 5.66 37.98
N HIS A 46 9.66 6.64 38.21
CA HIS A 46 10.07 7.58 37.18
C HIS A 46 10.76 6.89 36.02
N ASP A 47 11.60 5.89 36.27
CA ASP A 47 12.26 5.10 35.23
C ASP A 47 11.26 4.26 34.44
N PHE A 48 10.30 3.63 35.11
CA PHE A 48 9.21 2.93 34.45
C PHE A 48 8.41 3.87 33.55
N PHE A 49 8.01 5.05 34.03
CA PHE A 49 7.27 6.01 33.21
C PHE A 49 8.11 6.68 32.13
N ARG A 50 9.40 6.93 32.37
CA ARG A 50 10.34 7.40 31.34
C ARG A 50 10.50 6.33 30.27
N GLN A 51 10.62 5.06 30.65
CA GLN A 51 10.67 3.94 29.73
C GLN A 51 9.36 3.79 28.95
N LEU A 52 8.20 3.84 29.61
CA LEU A 52 6.90 3.83 28.93
C LEU A 52 6.73 5.03 28.00
N THR A 53 7.21 6.21 28.39
CA THR A 53 7.15 7.41 27.56
C THR A 53 8.09 7.29 26.35
N ARG A 54 9.29 6.74 26.53
CA ARG A 54 10.24 6.44 25.44
C ARG A 54 9.66 5.39 24.49
N ILE A 55 9.09 4.31 25.03
CA ILE A 55 8.37 3.30 24.24
C ILE A 55 7.22 3.96 23.50
N ARG A 56 6.41 4.81 24.15
CA ARG A 56 5.30 5.48 23.47
C ARG A 56 5.74 6.45 22.37
N LYS A 57 6.91 7.08 22.53
CA LYS A 57 7.40 8.12 21.62
C LYS A 57 8.30 7.61 20.50
N GLY A 58 9.05 6.53 20.70
CA GLY A 58 9.98 6.01 19.69
C GLY A 58 9.26 5.49 18.45
N ALA A 59 9.77 5.83 17.26
CA ALA A 59 9.20 5.41 15.98
C ALA A 59 8.94 3.89 15.88
N MET A 60 9.84 3.06 16.41
CA MET A 60 9.72 1.60 16.45
C MET A 60 8.47 1.09 17.18
N PHE A 61 7.84 1.90 18.01
CA PHE A 61 6.62 1.54 18.75
C PHE A 61 5.38 2.29 18.25
N GLN A 62 5.56 3.27 17.37
CA GLN A 62 4.46 3.93 16.68
C GLN A 62 3.99 3.00 15.56
N ARG A 63 2.73 2.55 15.67
CA ARG A 63 2.07 1.83 14.57
C ARG A 63 1.39 2.83 13.67
N GLY A 64 1.48 2.59 12.37
CA GLY A 64 0.62 3.32 11.46
C GLY A 64 -0.83 2.86 11.66
N ASP A 65 -1.76 3.77 11.44
CA ASP A 65 -3.18 3.52 11.60
C ASP A 65 -3.74 2.95 10.28
N PRO A 66 -4.25 1.70 10.24
CA PRO A 66 -4.66 1.07 8.98
C PRO A 66 -5.70 1.85 8.14
N PRO A 67 -6.74 2.48 8.72
CA PRO A 67 -7.61 3.41 8.00
C PRO A 67 -6.84 4.55 7.33
N PHE A 68 -5.93 5.21 8.06
CA PHE A 68 -5.11 6.27 7.49
C PHE A 68 -4.15 5.75 6.41
N MET A 69 -3.57 4.55 6.58
CA MET A 69 -2.78 3.90 5.53
C MET A 69 -3.58 3.67 4.24
N HIS A 70 -4.85 3.23 4.36
CA HIS A 70 -5.75 3.11 3.22
C HIS A 70 -6.02 4.46 2.56
N ASP A 71 -6.24 5.51 3.35
CA ASP A 71 -6.46 6.87 2.83
C ASP A 71 -5.24 7.39 2.06
N GLU A 72 -4.02 7.12 2.54
CA GLU A 72 -2.78 7.46 1.85
C GLU A 72 -2.63 6.72 0.51
N PHE A 73 -2.95 5.42 0.47
CA PHE A 73 -2.97 4.66 -0.79
C PHE A 73 -4.08 5.13 -1.75
N ASN A 74 -5.23 5.54 -1.22
CA ASN A 74 -6.31 6.12 -2.03
C ASN A 74 -5.91 7.46 -2.62
N LEU A 75 -5.25 8.32 -1.82
CA LEU A 75 -4.71 9.60 -2.29
C LEU A 75 -3.66 9.38 -3.38
N LEU A 76 -2.71 8.47 -3.18
CA LEU A 76 -1.74 8.08 -4.19
C LEU A 76 -2.46 7.62 -5.48
N HIS A 77 -3.51 6.82 -5.34
CA HIS A 77 -4.25 6.34 -6.49
C HIS A 77 -4.96 7.45 -7.27
N VAL A 78 -5.61 8.38 -6.57
CA VAL A 78 -6.20 9.56 -7.20
C VAL A 78 -5.15 10.36 -7.96
N LEU A 79 -3.97 10.61 -7.37
CA LEU A 79 -2.90 11.36 -8.04
C LEU A 79 -2.36 10.65 -9.28
N VAL A 80 -2.18 9.32 -9.22
CA VAL A 80 -1.74 8.54 -10.38
C VAL A 80 -2.77 8.64 -11.50
N VAL A 81 -4.06 8.37 -11.22
CA VAL A 81 -5.13 8.39 -12.23
C VAL A 81 -5.34 9.79 -12.80
N ASP A 82 -5.29 10.83 -11.97
CA ASP A 82 -5.41 12.23 -12.40
C ASP A 82 -4.26 12.63 -13.34
N TRP A 83 -3.02 12.30 -12.95
CA TRP A 83 -1.85 12.60 -13.77
C TRP A 83 -1.85 11.83 -15.09
N THR A 84 -2.15 10.54 -15.07
CA THR A 84 -2.18 9.72 -16.31
C THR A 84 -3.31 10.14 -17.23
N SER A 85 -4.51 10.41 -16.72
CA SER A 85 -5.61 10.92 -17.55
C SER A 85 -5.33 12.29 -18.16
N THR A 86 -4.61 13.16 -17.44
CA THR A 86 -4.24 14.51 -17.93
C THR A 86 -3.17 14.48 -19.02
N TYR A 87 -2.20 13.56 -18.93
CA TYR A 87 -1.01 13.57 -19.79
C TYR A 87 -0.87 12.37 -20.71
N CYS A 88 -1.77 11.40 -20.68
CA CYS A 88 -1.77 10.30 -21.65
C CYS A 88 -2.02 10.80 -23.08
N ALA A 89 -1.48 10.07 -24.05
CA ALA A 89 -1.74 10.24 -25.47
C ALA A 89 -3.16 9.74 -25.81
N GLU A 90 -4.18 10.43 -25.31
CA GLU A 90 -5.58 10.24 -25.70
C GLU A 90 -5.98 11.19 -26.85
N GLU A 91 -6.98 10.80 -27.64
CA GLU A 91 -7.61 11.71 -28.60
C GLU A 91 -8.24 12.89 -27.86
N ASN A 92 -7.73 14.09 -28.15
CA ASN A 92 -8.10 15.36 -27.55
C ASN A 92 -9.64 15.49 -27.36
N PRO A 93 -10.16 15.59 -26.12
CA PRO A 93 -11.60 15.66 -25.88
C PRO A 93 -12.24 16.93 -26.44
N ASN A 94 -11.45 17.99 -26.74
CA ASN A 94 -11.95 19.19 -27.43
C ASN A 94 -12.33 18.93 -28.90
N TYR A 95 -11.99 17.77 -29.47
CA TYR A 95 -12.46 17.33 -30.79
C TYR A 95 -13.79 16.53 -30.74
N ARG A 96 -14.38 16.28 -29.56
CA ARG A 96 -15.66 15.55 -29.41
C ARG A 96 -16.88 16.23 -30.01
N LEU A 97 -16.79 17.50 -30.42
CA LEU A 97 -17.97 18.29 -30.81
C LEU A 97 -18.19 18.44 -32.33
N LYS A 98 -17.35 17.89 -33.22
CA LYS A 98 -17.51 18.17 -34.66
C LYS A 98 -17.85 17.02 -35.60
N GLU A 99 -17.56 15.75 -35.31
CA GLU A 99 -17.94 14.68 -36.24
C GLU A 99 -18.38 13.39 -35.54
N PRO A 100 -19.60 12.90 -35.78
CA PRO A 100 -20.00 11.56 -35.40
C PRO A 100 -19.43 10.56 -36.42
N CYS A 101 -18.83 9.49 -35.93
CA CYS A 101 -18.43 8.28 -36.68
C CYS A 101 -17.02 8.26 -37.31
N HIS A 102 -15.96 8.24 -36.51
CA HIS A 102 -14.70 7.59 -36.92
C HIS A 102 -14.14 6.74 -35.77
N LEU A 103 -13.72 5.52 -36.08
CA LEU A 103 -13.05 4.60 -35.15
C LEU A 103 -11.83 5.31 -34.54
N SER A 104 -11.67 5.18 -33.22
CA SER A 104 -10.66 5.84 -32.39
C SER A 104 -9.26 5.83 -33.03
N LYS A 105 -8.65 6.99 -33.25
CA LYS A 105 -7.23 7.10 -33.65
C LYS A 105 -6.28 7.06 -32.45
N GLU A 106 -6.70 6.48 -31.33
CA GLU A 106 -5.81 6.22 -30.20
C GLU A 106 -4.71 5.24 -30.62
N ALA A 107 -3.46 5.68 -30.46
CA ALA A 107 -2.23 5.01 -30.89
C ALA A 107 -2.00 4.91 -32.41
N CYS A 108 -2.66 5.72 -33.26
CA CYS A 108 -2.33 5.76 -34.69
C CYS A 108 -0.90 6.25 -34.98
N HIS A 109 -0.28 6.97 -34.03
CA HIS A 109 1.10 7.43 -34.12
C HIS A 109 2.12 6.35 -33.74
N LEU A 110 1.70 5.27 -33.07
CA LEU A 110 2.61 4.21 -32.64
C LEU A 110 2.87 3.22 -33.77
N SER A 111 4.14 2.93 -34.05
CA SER A 111 4.51 1.83 -34.92
C SER A 111 4.16 0.48 -34.26
N LYS A 112 4.18 -0.60 -35.05
CA LYS A 112 3.97 -1.96 -34.50
C LYS A 112 5.04 -2.32 -33.47
N ASP A 113 6.28 -1.90 -33.71
CA ASP A 113 7.40 -2.17 -32.83
C ASP A 113 7.26 -1.39 -31.51
N ASP A 114 6.86 -0.10 -31.59
CA ASP A 114 6.55 0.72 -30.41
C ASP A 114 5.47 0.07 -29.53
N LYS A 115 4.37 -0.38 -30.16
CA LYS A 115 3.28 -1.07 -29.46
C LYS A 115 3.80 -2.32 -28.75
N GLN A 116 4.62 -3.13 -29.43
CA GLN A 116 5.15 -4.36 -28.84
C GLN A 116 6.14 -4.08 -27.72
N GLU A 117 6.96 -3.03 -27.85
CA GLU A 117 7.91 -2.60 -26.84
C GLU A 117 7.20 -2.15 -25.56
N ILE A 118 6.10 -1.40 -25.67
CA ILE A 118 5.24 -1.01 -24.54
C ILE A 118 4.64 -2.23 -23.82
N ILE A 119 4.14 -3.23 -24.57
CA ILE A 119 3.58 -4.44 -23.94
C ILE A 119 4.69 -5.29 -23.29
N ALA A 120 5.82 -5.44 -23.96
CA ALA A 120 6.95 -6.25 -23.49
C ALA A 120 7.51 -5.76 -22.16
N SER A 121 7.44 -4.46 -21.96
CA SER A 121 8.00 -3.80 -20.80
C SER A 121 7.06 -3.85 -19.58
N LEU A 122 5.75 -4.06 -19.82
CA LEU A 122 4.71 -4.39 -18.81
C LEU A 122 4.72 -5.86 -18.39
N LYS A 123 5.84 -6.56 -18.53
CA LYS A 123 5.94 -7.97 -18.17
C LYS A 123 5.62 -8.18 -16.68
N GLY A 124 4.61 -9.02 -16.42
CA GLY A 124 4.11 -9.29 -15.08
C GLY A 124 2.90 -8.43 -14.69
N GLN A 125 2.55 -7.41 -15.46
CA GLN A 125 1.30 -6.64 -15.29
C GLN A 125 0.38 -6.69 -16.51
N CYS A 126 0.91 -6.89 -17.72
CA CYS A 126 0.14 -7.04 -18.94
C CYS A 126 0.42 -8.39 -19.60
N VAL A 127 -0.61 -9.01 -20.18
CA VAL A 127 -0.43 -10.21 -21.01
C VAL A 127 0.51 -9.89 -22.17
N GLN A 128 1.40 -10.83 -22.48
CA GLN A 128 2.44 -10.63 -23.49
C GLN A 128 1.92 -11.01 -24.89
N GLU A 129 0.86 -10.33 -25.30
CA GLU A 129 0.15 -10.54 -26.57
C GLU A 129 0.24 -9.29 -27.45
N ASP A 130 -0.17 -9.42 -28.71
CA ASP A 130 -0.21 -8.29 -29.64
C ASP A 130 -1.18 -7.20 -29.13
N TRP A 131 -0.77 -5.94 -29.23
CA TRP A 131 -1.52 -4.78 -28.76
C TRP A 131 -2.96 -4.76 -29.27
N ASP A 132 -3.19 -5.01 -30.56
CA ASP A 132 -4.51 -4.93 -31.15
C ASP A 132 -5.40 -6.10 -30.68
N SER A 133 -4.79 -7.24 -30.33
CA SER A 133 -5.48 -8.37 -29.69
C SER A 133 -5.93 -8.04 -28.26
N ILE A 134 -5.05 -7.45 -27.45
CA ILE A 134 -5.39 -6.97 -26.10
C ILE A 134 -6.50 -5.92 -26.18
N LYS A 135 -6.33 -4.92 -27.05
CA LYS A 135 -7.32 -3.85 -27.29
C LYS A 135 -8.67 -4.42 -27.67
N ALA A 136 -8.73 -5.45 -28.53
CA ALA A 136 -10.00 -6.05 -28.94
C ALA A 136 -10.77 -6.75 -27.80
N LEU A 137 -10.05 -7.28 -26.81
CA LEU A 137 -10.61 -8.03 -25.68
C LEU A 137 -11.03 -7.14 -24.50
N CYS A 138 -10.42 -5.96 -24.38
CA CYS A 138 -10.75 -4.95 -23.36
C CYS A 138 -12.23 -4.47 -23.45
N PRO A 139 -12.80 -3.92 -22.37
CA PRO A 139 -14.10 -3.25 -22.41
C PRO A 139 -14.06 -1.96 -23.25
N PRO A 140 -15.16 -1.51 -23.87
CA PRO A 140 -15.17 -0.39 -24.82
C PRO A 140 -14.50 0.90 -24.34
N ALA A 141 -14.61 1.23 -23.05
CA ALA A 141 -13.95 2.40 -22.48
C ALA A 141 -12.42 2.22 -22.44
N ALA A 142 -11.93 1.07 -21.96
CA ALA A 142 -10.51 0.75 -21.98
C ALA A 142 -9.94 0.56 -23.40
N ARG A 143 -10.76 0.16 -24.38
CA ARG A 143 -10.32 0.12 -25.79
C ARG A 143 -10.06 1.49 -26.37
N ARG A 144 -10.80 2.49 -25.89
CA ARG A 144 -10.50 3.89 -26.21
C ARG A 144 -9.22 4.19 -25.47
N SER A 145 -9.29 4.46 -24.17
CA SER A 145 -8.20 4.87 -23.28
C SER A 145 -7.07 3.86 -22.97
N LEU A 146 -6.67 3.01 -23.91
CA LEU A 146 -5.67 1.97 -23.66
C LEU A 146 -4.30 2.56 -23.29
N CYS A 147 -3.91 3.68 -23.90
CA CYS A 147 -2.67 4.37 -23.54
C CYS A 147 -2.65 4.81 -22.07
N SER A 148 -3.77 5.35 -21.58
CA SER A 148 -3.94 5.76 -20.19
C SER A 148 -3.82 4.58 -19.22
N VAL A 149 -4.51 3.47 -19.53
CA VAL A 149 -4.45 2.21 -18.76
C VAL A 149 -3.02 1.69 -18.65
N LEU A 150 -2.27 1.68 -19.76
CA LEU A 150 -0.90 1.18 -19.78
C LEU A 150 0.07 2.13 -19.09
N LEU A 151 -0.15 3.45 -19.20
CA LEU A 151 0.65 4.46 -18.51
C LEU A 151 0.47 4.38 -16.98
N GLU A 152 -0.76 4.19 -16.52
CA GLU A 152 -1.06 3.89 -15.11
C GLU A 152 -0.34 2.62 -14.65
N ALA A 153 -0.44 1.55 -15.44
CA ALA A 153 0.23 0.30 -15.13
C ALA A 153 1.76 0.45 -15.04
N MET A 154 2.37 1.24 -15.93
CA MET A 154 3.81 1.56 -15.89
C MET A 154 4.22 2.30 -14.62
N LEU A 155 3.45 3.31 -14.21
CA LEU A 155 3.73 4.06 -12.98
C LEU A 155 3.62 3.18 -11.74
N TYR A 156 2.57 2.36 -11.64
CA TYR A 156 2.46 1.43 -10.52
C TYR A 156 3.54 0.35 -10.56
N GLN A 157 3.92 -0.14 -11.74
CA GLN A 157 5.05 -1.07 -11.87
C GLN A 157 6.31 -0.43 -11.27
N PHE A 158 6.57 0.84 -11.58
CA PHE A 158 7.72 1.58 -11.08
C PHE A 158 7.67 1.71 -9.57
N ILE A 159 6.54 2.17 -9.04
CA ILE A 159 6.33 2.37 -7.60
C ILE A 159 6.51 1.05 -6.85
N PHE A 160 5.83 -0.02 -7.25
CA PHE A 160 5.86 -1.29 -6.51
C PHE A 160 7.21 -1.99 -6.62
N VAL A 161 7.84 -2.02 -7.80
CA VAL A 161 9.15 -2.67 -7.97
C VAL A 161 10.26 -1.89 -7.27
N THR A 162 10.21 -0.56 -7.30
CA THR A 162 11.31 0.24 -6.73
C THR A 162 11.18 0.39 -5.22
N LEU A 163 9.95 0.58 -4.73
CA LEU A 163 9.72 0.99 -3.35
C LEU A 163 9.24 -0.16 -2.44
N LEU A 164 8.50 -1.15 -2.97
CA LEU A 164 7.96 -2.27 -2.18
C LEU A 164 8.74 -3.57 -2.33
N ASP A 165 9.23 -3.92 -3.53
CA ASP A 165 10.08 -5.11 -3.69
C ASP A 165 11.47 -4.90 -3.07
N SER A 166 11.91 -3.64 -2.93
CA SER A 166 13.20 -3.25 -2.33
C SER A 166 13.03 -2.17 -1.24
N PRO A 167 12.41 -2.48 -0.08
CA PRO A 167 12.06 -1.53 0.99
C PRO A 167 13.20 -0.66 1.54
N PHE A 168 14.46 -1.04 1.32
CA PHE A 168 15.64 -0.34 1.85
C PHE A 168 16.31 0.62 0.85
N TRP A 169 15.62 0.97 -0.23
CA TRP A 169 16.14 1.77 -1.36
C TRP A 169 16.78 3.11 -0.98
N PHE A 170 16.39 3.70 0.15
CA PHE A 170 16.91 5.00 0.61
C PHE A 170 18.21 4.89 1.42
N MET A 171 18.65 3.68 1.83
CA MET A 171 19.84 3.48 2.66
C MET A 171 21.13 3.73 1.85
N ASP A 172 22.14 4.35 2.46
CA ASP A 172 23.39 4.77 1.80
C ASP A 172 24.58 3.83 2.03
N GLY A 173 24.57 3.02 3.09
CA GLY A 173 25.66 2.09 3.37
C GLY A 173 26.96 2.76 3.78
N ARG A 174 26.90 4.01 4.27
CA ARG A 174 28.09 4.73 4.76
C ARG A 174 28.74 3.96 5.91
N ILE A 175 30.07 3.89 5.88
CA ILE A 175 30.85 3.18 6.90
C ILE A 175 31.08 4.08 8.12
N ASP A 176 31.27 5.39 7.90
CA ASP A 176 31.49 6.39 8.94
C ASP A 176 31.04 7.80 8.46
N PRO A 177 31.05 8.83 9.32
CA PRO A 177 30.58 10.18 8.95
C PRO A 177 31.40 10.89 7.86
N THR A 178 32.60 10.40 7.53
CA THR A 178 33.47 10.97 6.48
C THR A 178 33.24 10.34 5.11
N ASP A 179 32.61 9.17 5.08
CA ASP A 179 32.17 8.49 3.86
C ASP A 179 30.96 9.22 3.27
N VAL A 180 31.19 10.08 2.29
CA VAL A 180 30.12 10.89 1.67
C VAL A 180 29.27 10.05 0.72
N ASP A 181 29.87 9.07 0.05
CA ASP A 181 29.27 8.36 -1.06
C ASP A 181 28.53 7.09 -0.62
N GLY A 182 29.06 6.37 0.37
CA GLY A 182 28.53 5.09 0.84
C GLY A 182 28.63 3.96 -0.20
N ASP A 183 27.97 2.83 0.07
CA ASP A 183 27.91 1.68 -0.84
C ASP A 183 26.58 1.71 -1.64
N PRO A 184 26.62 1.97 -2.96
CA PRO A 184 25.41 2.02 -3.79
C PRO A 184 24.68 0.66 -3.90
N GLN A 185 25.33 -0.45 -3.57
CA GLN A 185 24.72 -1.78 -3.52
C GLN A 185 24.23 -2.17 -2.11
N PHE A 186 24.42 -1.32 -1.11
CA PHE A 186 24.06 -1.62 0.28
C PHE A 186 22.60 -2.03 0.43
N HIS A 187 21.68 -1.28 -0.17
CA HIS A 187 20.24 -1.60 -0.14
C HIS A 187 19.94 -3.01 -0.67
N LYS A 188 20.65 -3.49 -1.71
CA LYS A 188 20.48 -4.84 -2.26
C LYS A 188 21.03 -5.91 -1.33
N ARG A 189 22.17 -5.65 -0.69
CA ARG A 189 22.75 -6.56 0.32
C ARG A 189 21.84 -6.68 1.53
N LEU A 190 21.28 -5.57 1.99
CA LEU A 190 20.31 -5.53 3.08
C LEU A 190 19.00 -6.24 2.70
N GLN A 191 18.51 -6.03 1.47
CA GLN A 191 17.37 -6.76 0.92
C GLN A 191 17.61 -8.28 0.92
N HIS A 192 18.77 -8.73 0.45
CA HIS A 192 19.13 -10.15 0.45
C HIS A 192 19.17 -10.73 1.87
N LEU A 193 19.73 -9.99 2.83
CA LEU A 193 19.71 -10.40 4.25
C LEU A 193 18.28 -10.50 4.78
N TYR A 194 17.43 -9.50 4.51
CA TYR A 194 16.03 -9.51 4.89
C TYR A 194 15.28 -10.71 4.30
N GLU A 195 15.49 -11.05 3.03
CA GLU A 195 14.88 -12.23 2.39
C GLU A 195 15.30 -13.54 3.07
N ARG A 196 16.59 -13.69 3.41
CA ARG A 196 17.09 -14.85 4.18
C ARG A 196 16.49 -14.92 5.58
N LEU A 197 16.35 -13.78 6.25
CA LEU A 197 15.68 -13.71 7.55
C LEU A 197 14.20 -14.06 7.43
N ARG A 198 13.51 -13.60 6.40
CA ARG A 198 12.09 -13.89 6.14
C ARG A 198 11.84 -15.38 5.97
N VAL A 199 12.76 -16.12 5.35
CA VAL A 199 12.66 -17.60 5.25
C VAL A 199 12.74 -18.27 6.63
N ARG A 200 13.62 -17.78 7.52
CA ARG A 200 13.86 -18.40 8.84
C ARG A 200 12.86 -17.95 9.91
N ASN A 201 12.56 -16.66 9.98
CA ASN A 201 11.71 -16.03 10.97
C ASN A 201 10.94 -14.86 10.32
N ARG A 202 9.75 -15.17 9.80
CA ARG A 202 8.90 -14.21 9.08
C ARG A 202 8.51 -13.00 9.92
N PHE A 203 8.10 -13.23 11.16
CA PHE A 203 7.68 -12.19 12.10
C PHE A 203 8.86 -11.30 12.51
N GLY A 204 10.01 -11.89 12.82
CA GLY A 204 11.23 -11.14 13.10
C GLY A 204 11.71 -10.32 11.88
N ALA A 205 11.60 -10.87 10.67
CA ALA A 205 11.94 -10.13 9.46
C ALA A 205 10.99 -8.94 9.22
N ALA A 206 9.68 -9.13 9.42
CA ALA A 206 8.69 -8.06 9.34
C ALA A 206 9.01 -6.94 10.34
N TRP A 207 9.34 -7.32 11.58
CA TRP A 207 9.72 -6.38 12.62
C TRP A 207 10.98 -5.60 12.27
N ILE A 208 12.07 -6.28 11.86
CA ILE A 208 13.34 -5.63 11.51
C ILE A 208 13.14 -4.67 10.33
N LYS A 209 12.41 -5.09 9.29
CA LYS A 209 12.13 -4.22 8.14
C LYS A 209 11.42 -2.94 8.58
N SER A 210 10.31 -3.07 9.30
CA SER A 210 9.52 -1.91 9.72
C SER A 210 10.28 -1.02 10.68
N ALA A 211 11.02 -1.59 11.64
CA ALA A 211 11.86 -0.84 12.56
C ALA A 211 12.96 -0.04 11.84
N ILE A 212 13.66 -0.65 10.87
CA ILE A 212 14.67 0.06 10.07
C ILE A 212 14.02 1.22 9.32
N ILE A 213 12.88 1.00 8.66
CA ILE A 213 12.20 2.05 7.88
C ILE A 213 11.71 3.17 8.79
N SER A 214 11.07 2.85 9.92
CA SER A 214 10.49 3.83 10.83
C SER A 214 11.57 4.68 11.50
N GLU A 215 12.60 4.05 12.05
CA GLU A 215 13.68 4.75 12.78
C GLU A 215 14.55 5.57 11.82
N SER A 216 14.79 5.08 10.61
CA SER A 216 15.58 5.81 9.60
C SER A 216 14.85 7.02 9.03
N ASN A 217 13.52 7.08 9.17
CA ASN A 217 12.67 8.14 8.62
C ASN A 217 11.85 8.84 9.70
N GLU A 218 12.30 8.81 10.96
CA GLU A 218 11.62 9.50 12.06
C GLU A 218 11.57 11.02 11.83
N SER A 219 10.65 11.68 12.53
CA SER A 219 10.46 13.12 12.48
C SER A 219 11.77 13.88 12.68
N ILE A 220 12.07 14.82 11.77
CA ILE A 220 13.15 15.80 11.94
C ILE A 220 12.88 16.81 13.08
N TYR A 221 11.67 16.75 13.67
CA TYR A 221 11.24 17.59 14.79
C TYR A 221 11.19 16.75 16.07
N GLY A 222 12.09 17.07 17.01
CA GLY A 222 12.28 16.30 18.24
C GLY A 222 13.27 15.15 18.05
N GLY A 223 13.91 14.73 19.14
CA GLY A 223 14.96 13.70 19.12
C GLY A 223 16.33 14.22 19.55
N THR A 224 17.30 13.32 19.63
CA THR A 224 18.72 13.62 19.79
C THR A 224 19.28 14.26 18.52
N ARG A 225 20.48 14.84 18.59
CA ARG A 225 21.11 15.47 17.43
C ARG A 225 21.36 14.43 16.34
N GLU A 226 21.78 13.24 16.73
CA GLU A 226 22.14 12.13 15.85
C GLU A 226 20.91 11.57 15.12
N GLU A 227 19.78 11.42 15.83
CA GLU A 227 18.49 11.02 15.25
C GLU A 227 18.04 12.00 14.16
N VAL A 228 18.13 13.30 14.46
CA VAL A 228 17.74 14.36 13.52
C VAL A 228 18.66 14.39 12.30
N GLU A 229 19.96 14.18 12.45
CA GLU A 229 20.90 14.15 11.32
C GLU A 229 20.67 12.93 10.42
N LEU A 230 20.44 11.74 10.98
CA LEU A 230 20.08 10.55 10.20
C LEU A 230 18.79 10.79 9.39
N ALA A 231 17.75 11.32 10.03
CA ALA A 231 16.48 11.63 9.38
C ALA A 231 16.63 12.67 8.25
N LYS A 232 17.46 13.72 8.45
CA LYS A 232 17.75 14.72 7.41
C LYS A 232 18.50 14.12 6.23
N CYS A 233 19.52 13.30 6.48
CA CYS A 233 20.28 12.63 5.42
C CYS A 233 19.36 11.76 4.57
N ASN A 234 18.52 10.94 5.21
CA ASN A 234 17.56 10.11 4.50
C ASN A 234 16.51 10.95 3.76
N LEU A 235 15.97 12.01 4.36
CA LEU A 235 15.05 12.93 3.67
C LEU A 235 15.67 13.51 2.39
N ALA A 236 16.91 13.99 2.44
CA ALA A 236 17.61 14.51 1.28
C ALA A 236 17.79 13.44 0.19
N ARG A 237 18.14 12.20 0.57
CA ARG A 237 18.24 11.07 -0.37
C ARG A 237 16.91 10.73 -1.01
N ARG A 238 15.81 10.75 -0.25
CA ARG A 238 14.46 10.52 -0.79
C ARG A 238 14.06 11.59 -1.79
N GLN A 239 14.34 12.85 -1.51
CA GLN A 239 14.08 13.96 -2.44
C GLN A 239 14.93 13.86 -3.71
N ALA A 240 16.20 13.47 -3.58
CA ALA A 240 17.08 13.22 -4.73
C ALA A 240 16.57 12.03 -5.57
N PHE A 241 16.18 10.94 -4.93
CA PHE A 241 15.59 9.77 -5.59
C PHE A 241 14.33 10.14 -6.38
N VAL A 242 13.40 10.91 -5.78
CA VAL A 242 12.18 11.37 -6.46
C VAL A 242 12.52 12.22 -7.69
N THR A 243 13.47 13.14 -7.55
CA THR A 243 13.92 14.03 -8.63
C THR A 243 14.52 13.23 -9.78
N GLN A 244 15.42 12.30 -9.47
CA GLN A 244 16.07 11.43 -10.45
C GLN A 244 15.08 10.50 -11.14
N SER A 245 14.19 9.87 -10.37
CA SER A 245 13.18 8.95 -10.89
C SER A 245 12.21 9.65 -11.84
N ARG A 246 11.80 10.88 -11.52
CA ARG A 246 10.99 11.72 -12.40
C ARG A 246 11.70 11.98 -13.72
N ASP A 247 12.95 12.43 -13.67
CA ASP A 247 13.71 12.77 -14.87
C ASP A 247 13.99 11.52 -15.72
N GLU A 248 14.28 10.39 -15.08
CA GLU A 248 14.46 9.10 -15.74
C GLU A 248 13.18 8.63 -16.42
N LEU A 249 12.03 8.64 -15.73
CA LEU A 249 10.74 8.26 -16.31
C LEU A 249 10.37 9.15 -17.48
N LEU A 250 10.51 10.48 -17.35
CA LEU A 250 10.23 11.42 -18.44
C LEU A 250 11.25 11.31 -19.58
N GLY A 251 12.46 10.84 -19.32
CA GLY A 251 13.50 10.60 -20.33
C GLY A 251 13.37 9.28 -21.08
N ARG A 252 12.62 8.31 -20.54
CA ARG A 252 12.45 6.97 -21.13
C ARG A 252 11.52 7.01 -22.34
N ARG A 253 12.02 6.58 -23.49
CA ARG A 253 11.26 6.55 -24.76
C ARG A 253 9.94 5.80 -24.63
N VAL A 254 9.96 4.59 -24.06
CA VAL A 254 8.75 3.76 -23.93
C VAL A 254 7.64 4.45 -23.11
N PHE A 255 8.04 5.20 -22.08
CA PHE A 255 7.11 5.98 -21.28
C PHE A 255 6.59 7.20 -22.06
N GLN A 256 7.48 7.92 -22.76
CA GLN A 256 7.12 9.07 -23.60
C GLN A 256 6.13 8.72 -24.72
N LEU A 257 6.19 7.51 -25.30
CA LEU A 257 5.27 7.06 -26.35
C LEU A 257 3.80 7.06 -25.91
N LEU A 258 3.55 6.93 -24.61
CA LEU A 258 2.22 6.96 -24.00
C LEU A 258 1.80 8.36 -23.53
N LEU A 259 2.68 9.37 -23.61
CA LEU A 259 2.39 10.73 -23.20
C LEU A 259 1.91 11.58 -24.39
N ARG A 260 0.97 12.49 -24.14
CA ARG A 260 0.62 13.52 -25.12
C ARG A 260 1.84 14.42 -25.36
N PRO A 261 2.07 14.86 -26.61
CA PRO A 261 3.08 15.86 -26.89
C PRO A 261 2.71 17.16 -26.16
N VAL A 262 3.73 17.80 -25.60
CA VAL A 262 3.63 19.09 -24.91
C VAL A 262 4.76 19.95 -25.45
N GLU A 263 4.41 21.10 -26.02
CA GLU A 263 5.36 22.03 -26.63
C GLU A 263 5.54 23.30 -25.79
N ASP A 264 4.57 23.61 -24.93
CA ASP A 264 4.58 24.79 -24.09
C ASP A 264 5.42 24.56 -22.82
N ASP A 265 6.31 25.50 -22.51
CA ASP A 265 7.24 25.41 -21.38
C ASP A 265 6.52 25.37 -20.02
N GLU A 266 5.37 26.06 -19.91
CA GLU A 266 4.54 26.04 -18.70
C GLU A 266 3.90 24.65 -18.54
N ASP A 267 3.26 24.10 -19.58
CA ASP A 267 2.71 22.75 -19.55
C ASP A 267 3.80 21.67 -19.29
N ILE A 268 5.01 21.83 -19.83
CA ILE A 268 6.15 20.92 -19.55
C ILE A 268 6.48 20.95 -18.07
N THR A 269 6.53 22.15 -17.48
CA THR A 269 6.80 22.35 -16.05
C THR A 269 5.70 21.75 -15.19
N ILE A 270 4.42 22.00 -15.50
CA ILE A 270 3.28 21.44 -14.76
C ILE A 270 3.28 19.91 -14.84
N ARG A 271 3.57 19.32 -16.01
CA ARG A 271 3.67 17.85 -16.16
C ARG A 271 4.78 17.28 -15.27
N ARG A 272 5.94 17.92 -15.28
CA ARG A 272 7.12 17.54 -14.48
C ARG A 272 6.80 17.62 -12.98
N ASP A 273 6.19 18.71 -12.53
CA ASP A 273 5.83 18.93 -11.13
C ASP A 273 4.71 17.98 -10.66
N GLY A 274 3.75 17.69 -11.54
CA GLY A 274 2.71 16.70 -11.30
C GLY A 274 3.29 15.30 -11.08
N LEU A 275 4.23 14.86 -11.93
CA LEU A 275 4.88 13.56 -11.76
C LEU A 275 5.74 13.52 -10.50
N GLN A 276 6.44 14.62 -10.18
CA GLN A 276 7.18 14.74 -8.94
C GLN A 276 6.27 14.55 -7.72
N ARG A 277 5.08 15.16 -7.74
CA ARG A 277 4.09 15.02 -6.67
C ARG A 277 3.60 13.59 -6.52
N VAL A 278 3.32 12.90 -7.62
CA VAL A 278 2.95 11.46 -7.61
C VAL A 278 4.03 10.62 -6.95
N LEU A 279 5.30 10.81 -7.35
CA LEU A 279 6.43 10.04 -6.83
C LEU A 279 6.72 10.36 -5.36
N GLN A 280 6.61 11.62 -4.96
CA GLN A 280 6.77 12.04 -3.56
C GLN A 280 5.68 11.39 -2.68
N GLN A 281 4.41 11.46 -3.12
CA GLN A 281 3.31 10.80 -2.41
C GLN A 281 3.57 9.29 -2.30
N ALA A 282 4.04 8.64 -3.37
CA ALA A 282 4.35 7.20 -3.35
C ALA A 282 5.42 6.87 -2.29
N VAL A 283 6.49 7.65 -2.24
CA VAL A 283 7.56 7.51 -1.24
C VAL A 283 7.01 7.66 0.19
N ASP A 284 6.24 8.71 0.45
CA ASP A 284 5.75 9.01 1.79
C ASP A 284 4.71 7.96 2.25
N THR A 285 3.77 7.58 1.37
CA THR A 285 2.82 6.49 1.63
C THR A 285 3.53 5.17 1.94
N ILE A 286 4.56 4.81 1.16
CA ILE A 286 5.24 3.52 1.35
C ILE A 286 6.10 3.51 2.62
N ILE A 287 6.77 4.61 2.95
CA ILE A 287 7.53 4.70 4.20
C ILE A 287 6.60 4.61 5.41
N TYR A 288 5.49 5.34 5.39
CA TYR A 288 4.52 5.30 6.47
C TYR A 288 3.94 3.88 6.67
N THR A 289 3.62 3.20 5.56
CA THR A 289 2.97 1.88 5.60
C THR A 289 3.96 0.76 5.92
N GLU A 290 5.08 0.67 5.19
CA GLU A 290 6.11 -0.35 5.43
C GLU A 290 6.81 -0.16 6.77
N GLY A 291 6.96 1.07 7.26
CA GLY A 291 7.50 1.37 8.59
C GLY A 291 6.48 1.16 9.71
N GLY A 292 5.20 1.41 9.47
CA GLY A 292 4.16 1.41 10.51
C GLY A 292 3.43 0.09 10.72
N ILE A 293 3.41 -0.81 9.73
CA ILE A 293 2.55 -2.02 9.77
C ILE A 293 3.20 -3.21 10.48
N PHE A 294 4.55 -3.32 10.49
CA PHE A 294 5.30 -4.47 11.03
C PHE A 294 4.83 -5.82 10.47
N GLY A 295 4.50 -5.83 9.18
CA GLY A 295 4.10 -7.01 8.41
C GLY A 295 4.94 -7.15 7.13
N ASN A 296 5.04 -8.37 6.63
CA ASN A 296 5.68 -8.65 5.34
C ASN A 296 4.71 -8.37 4.19
N SER A 297 5.22 -7.75 3.13
CA SER A 297 4.43 -7.38 1.96
C SER A 297 4.27 -8.58 1.02
N VAL A 298 3.05 -8.77 0.53
CA VAL A 298 2.68 -9.72 -0.53
C VAL A 298 1.97 -8.91 -1.61
N ILE A 299 2.55 -8.93 -2.81
CA ILE A 299 2.08 -8.15 -3.94
C ILE A 299 1.43 -9.10 -4.94
N TYR A 300 0.23 -8.75 -5.40
CA TYR A 300 -0.51 -9.52 -6.40
C TYR A 300 -0.44 -8.81 -7.75
N ARG A 301 0.21 -9.47 -8.71
CA ARG A 301 0.36 -9.00 -10.09
C ARG A 301 -0.34 -10.00 -11.03
N LEU A 302 -0.13 -9.86 -12.34
CA LEU A 302 -0.81 -10.68 -13.33
C LEU A 302 -0.58 -12.21 -13.14
N PRO A 303 0.63 -12.71 -12.83
CA PRO A 303 0.86 -14.14 -12.62
C PRO A 303 0.02 -14.73 -11.48
N GLU A 304 -0.23 -13.94 -10.44
CA GLU A 304 -1.03 -14.35 -9.28
C GLU A 304 -2.54 -14.18 -9.52
N LEU A 305 -2.93 -13.45 -10.57
CA LEU A 305 -4.32 -13.05 -10.86
C LEU A 305 -4.75 -13.41 -12.29
N PRO A 306 -4.66 -14.68 -12.73
CA PRO A 306 -4.93 -15.05 -14.12
C PRO A 306 -6.41 -14.93 -14.53
N VAL A 307 -7.33 -14.99 -13.56
CA VAL A 307 -8.78 -15.08 -13.80
C VAL A 307 -9.52 -14.08 -12.92
N PHE A 308 -10.47 -13.37 -13.53
CA PHE A 308 -11.30 -12.38 -12.86
C PHE A 308 -12.47 -13.00 -12.11
N HIS A 309 -12.66 -12.57 -10.85
CA HIS A 309 -13.80 -12.95 -10.03
C HIS A 309 -14.42 -11.73 -9.36
N TYR A 310 -15.72 -11.52 -9.55
CA TYR A 310 -16.47 -10.40 -8.94
C TYR A 310 -16.43 -10.41 -7.41
N ASN A 311 -16.45 -11.61 -6.83
CA ASN A 311 -16.41 -11.79 -5.38
C ASN A 311 -14.98 -11.97 -4.86
N SER A 312 -13.98 -11.65 -5.67
CA SER A 312 -12.58 -11.71 -5.23
C SER A 312 -12.35 -10.66 -4.16
N ASP A 313 -11.64 -11.08 -3.13
CA ASP A 313 -11.24 -10.20 -2.06
C ASP A 313 -9.90 -9.51 -2.40
N ILE A 314 -9.10 -10.07 -3.32
CA ILE A 314 -7.77 -9.54 -3.71
C ILE A 314 -7.75 -8.70 -5.00
N MET A 315 -8.82 -8.68 -5.78
CA MET A 315 -8.90 -7.87 -7.01
C MET A 315 -10.27 -7.20 -7.19
N VAL A 316 -10.28 -6.11 -7.94
CA VAL A 316 -11.47 -5.37 -8.38
C VAL A 316 -11.34 -5.04 -9.86
N GLY A 317 -12.48 -4.95 -10.56
CA GLY A 317 -12.49 -4.53 -11.96
C GLY A 317 -12.20 -3.03 -12.06
N HIS A 318 -11.37 -2.64 -13.02
CA HIS A 318 -11.09 -1.24 -13.30
C HIS A 318 -12.38 -0.46 -13.63
N VAL A 319 -12.40 0.85 -13.35
CA VAL A 319 -13.56 1.74 -13.60
C VAL A 319 -14.14 1.63 -15.01
N PHE A 320 -13.32 1.27 -15.99
CA PHE A 320 -13.72 1.05 -17.39
C PHE A 320 -14.62 -0.16 -17.66
N HIS A 321 -14.83 -1.03 -16.68
CA HIS A 321 -15.85 -2.07 -16.74
C HIS A 321 -17.27 -1.55 -16.43
N GLY A 322 -17.39 -0.33 -15.87
CA GLY A 322 -18.67 0.34 -15.66
C GLY A 322 -19.60 -0.43 -14.72
N TYR A 323 -19.10 -0.83 -13.55
CA TYR A 323 -19.92 -1.50 -12.55
C TYR A 323 -20.94 -0.52 -11.96
N ASP A 324 -22.22 -0.81 -12.20
CA ASP A 324 -23.35 -0.22 -11.48
C ASP A 324 -23.98 -1.34 -10.62
N GLN A 325 -24.30 -1.04 -9.36
CA GLN A 325 -24.91 -1.99 -8.42
C GLN A 325 -26.26 -2.51 -8.94
N ASP A 326 -26.95 -1.72 -9.76
CA ASP A 326 -28.29 -2.05 -10.27
C ASP A 326 -28.28 -2.66 -11.67
N HIS A 327 -27.18 -2.53 -12.42
CA HIS A 327 -27.08 -3.05 -13.77
C HIS A 327 -25.65 -3.42 -14.15
N THR A 328 -25.40 -4.72 -14.35
CA THR A 328 -24.16 -5.19 -14.98
C THR A 328 -24.26 -4.99 -16.50
N PRO A 329 -23.50 -4.07 -17.12
CA PRO A 329 -23.57 -3.88 -18.56
C PRO A 329 -23.07 -5.12 -19.30
N ASP A 330 -23.49 -5.28 -20.57
CA ASP A 330 -23.04 -6.38 -21.43
C ASP A 330 -21.53 -6.38 -21.69
N TRP A 331 -20.85 -5.29 -21.36
CA TRP A 331 -19.41 -5.13 -21.44
C TRP A 331 -18.69 -5.12 -20.09
N ALA A 332 -19.36 -5.50 -19.00
CA ALA A 332 -18.68 -5.71 -17.73
C ALA A 332 -17.69 -6.87 -17.82
N ALA A 333 -16.73 -6.89 -16.90
CA ALA A 333 -15.77 -7.97 -16.77
C ALA A 333 -16.48 -9.33 -16.72
N ALA A 334 -16.06 -10.31 -17.51
CA ALA A 334 -16.70 -11.61 -17.44
C ALA A 334 -16.28 -12.33 -16.14
N GLN A 335 -17.25 -12.88 -15.38
CA GLN A 335 -16.94 -13.81 -14.30
C GLN A 335 -16.17 -15.01 -14.87
N GLY A 336 -14.97 -15.27 -14.37
CA GLY A 336 -14.08 -16.30 -14.93
C GLY A 336 -13.35 -15.87 -16.21
N GLY A 337 -13.47 -14.61 -16.63
CA GLY A 337 -12.72 -14.06 -17.76
C GLY A 337 -11.23 -13.94 -17.43
N ARG A 338 -10.38 -14.05 -18.44
CA ARG A 338 -8.93 -13.87 -18.27
C ARG A 338 -8.63 -12.42 -17.89
N VAL A 339 -7.71 -12.20 -16.95
CA VAL A 339 -7.18 -10.87 -16.69
C VAL A 339 -6.16 -10.52 -17.77
N LEU A 340 -6.31 -9.34 -18.37
CA LEU A 340 -5.44 -8.84 -19.44
C LEU A 340 -4.36 -7.91 -18.88
N ILE A 341 -4.76 -6.99 -18.01
CA ILE A 341 -3.89 -5.94 -17.46
C ILE A 341 -4.20 -5.78 -15.97
N VAL A 342 -3.17 -5.72 -15.14
CA VAL A 342 -3.22 -5.26 -13.75
C VAL A 342 -2.72 -3.81 -13.74
N THR A 343 -3.63 -2.84 -13.66
CA THR A 343 -3.28 -1.41 -13.69
C THR A 343 -2.65 -1.00 -12.38
N ARG A 344 -3.25 -1.39 -11.26
CA ARG A 344 -2.69 -1.26 -9.92
C ARG A 344 -2.48 -2.65 -9.31
N PRO A 345 -1.25 -3.04 -8.93
CA PRO A 345 -1.02 -4.29 -8.20
C PRO A 345 -1.73 -4.30 -6.84
N GLY A 346 -2.13 -5.48 -6.40
CA GLY A 346 -2.71 -5.65 -5.06
C GLY A 346 -1.61 -5.73 -4.00
N LEU A 347 -1.90 -5.28 -2.78
CA LEU A 347 -0.98 -5.31 -1.64
C LEU A 347 -1.68 -5.88 -0.40
N THR A 348 -1.07 -6.90 0.20
CA THR A 348 -1.50 -7.44 1.50
C THR A 348 -0.29 -7.60 2.41
N TYR A 349 -0.46 -7.20 3.66
CA TYR A 349 0.50 -7.45 4.72
C TYR A 349 0.16 -8.74 5.43
N VAL A 350 1.16 -9.61 5.56
CA VAL A 350 1.09 -10.89 6.27
C VAL A 350 2.14 -10.92 7.38
N ASP A 351 2.07 -11.94 8.26
CA ASP A 351 3.05 -12.10 9.35
C ASP A 351 3.18 -10.82 10.21
N ILE A 352 2.07 -10.16 10.49
CA ILE A 352 2.03 -8.88 11.20
C ILE A 352 2.35 -9.12 12.67
N GLU A 353 3.42 -8.52 13.15
CA GLU A 353 3.88 -8.61 14.53
C GLU A 353 3.05 -7.68 15.43
N THR A 354 2.65 -8.12 16.62
CA THR A 354 1.97 -7.28 17.63
C THR A 354 2.79 -7.11 18.89
N PHE A 355 2.63 -5.97 19.56
CA PHE A 355 3.18 -5.78 20.90
C PHE A 355 2.37 -6.61 21.91
N GLY A 356 2.81 -7.85 22.14
CA GLY A 356 2.26 -8.74 23.16
C GLY A 356 2.10 -10.19 22.70
N ARG A 357 1.98 -11.12 23.64
CA ARG A 357 1.79 -12.56 23.35
C ARG A 357 0.37 -12.90 22.83
N ILE A 358 -0.44 -11.91 22.50
CA ILE A 358 -1.87 -12.09 22.23
C ILE A 358 -2.09 -12.24 20.72
N GLY A 359 -1.84 -13.46 20.24
CA GLY A 359 -2.35 -13.96 18.97
C GLY A 359 -1.64 -13.46 17.71
N ARG A 360 -1.75 -14.26 16.64
CA ARG A 360 -1.34 -13.84 15.30
C ARG A 360 -2.39 -12.88 14.73
N VAL A 361 -1.95 -11.76 14.18
CA VAL A 361 -2.84 -10.85 13.44
C VAL A 361 -3.14 -11.47 12.08
N PRO A 362 -4.42 -11.51 11.65
CA PRO A 362 -4.76 -11.99 10.32
C PRO A 362 -4.12 -11.09 9.24
N PRO A 363 -3.90 -11.61 8.02
CA PRO A 363 -3.46 -10.79 6.90
C PRO A 363 -4.31 -9.52 6.75
N HIS A 364 -3.63 -8.38 6.59
CA HIS A 364 -4.27 -7.10 6.39
C HIS A 364 -4.13 -6.69 4.93
N ARG A 365 -5.23 -6.72 4.20
CA ARG A 365 -5.26 -6.29 2.80
C ARG A 365 -5.26 -4.78 2.74
N MET A 366 -4.17 -4.21 2.21
CA MET A 366 -4.00 -2.77 2.08
C MET A 366 -4.66 -2.24 0.81
N VAL A 367 -4.42 -2.89 -0.33
CA VAL A 367 -5.00 -2.44 -1.62
C VAL A 367 -5.39 -3.66 -2.44
N GLN A 368 -6.56 -3.61 -3.06
CA GLN A 368 -6.96 -4.62 -4.05
C GLN A 368 -6.26 -4.35 -5.38
N ALA A 369 -5.92 -5.42 -6.10
CA ALA A 369 -5.43 -5.27 -7.45
C ALA A 369 -6.54 -4.75 -8.34
N GLU A 370 -6.28 -3.71 -9.13
CA GLU A 370 -7.23 -3.20 -10.10
C GLU A 370 -6.91 -3.77 -11.48
N VAL A 371 -7.92 -4.37 -12.12
CA VAL A 371 -7.68 -5.20 -13.30
C VAL A 371 -8.62 -4.91 -14.46
N ILE A 372 -8.07 -4.97 -15.67
CA ILE A 372 -8.81 -5.06 -16.92
C ILE A 372 -8.93 -6.54 -17.29
N ALA A 373 -10.14 -7.09 -17.16
CA ALA A 373 -10.46 -8.43 -17.60
C ALA A 373 -11.08 -8.45 -19.01
N GLU A 374 -11.10 -9.63 -19.62
CA GLU A 374 -11.77 -9.86 -20.90
C GLU A 374 -13.28 -9.67 -20.80
N VAL A 375 -13.85 -9.06 -21.86
CA VAL A 375 -15.29 -9.02 -22.07
C VAL A 375 -15.73 -10.20 -22.94
N ILE A 376 -16.39 -11.18 -22.34
CA ILE A 376 -17.00 -12.28 -23.09
C ILE A 376 -18.29 -11.76 -23.74
N LYS A 377 -18.25 -11.55 -25.07
CA LYS A 377 -19.46 -11.28 -25.85
C LYS A 377 -20.41 -12.46 -25.67
N LYS A 378 -21.51 -12.28 -24.93
CA LYS A 378 -22.60 -13.26 -24.93
C LYS A 378 -23.03 -13.43 -26.39
N LYS A 379 -22.83 -14.62 -26.96
CA LYS A 379 -23.43 -14.95 -28.25
C LYS A 379 -24.92 -14.65 -28.10
N PRO A 380 -25.54 -13.86 -29.00
CA PRO A 380 -26.98 -13.70 -28.97
C PRO A 380 -27.53 -15.11 -29.15
N THR A 381 -28.09 -15.67 -28.07
CA THR A 381 -28.95 -16.83 -28.21
C THR A 381 -30.02 -16.39 -29.19
N SER A 382 -29.95 -16.89 -30.42
CA SER A 382 -30.94 -16.70 -31.47
C SER A 382 -32.25 -17.24 -30.93
N GLY A 383 -32.96 -16.38 -30.19
CA GLY A 383 -34.22 -16.67 -29.56
C GLY A 383 -35.23 -16.83 -30.68
N LYS A 384 -35.52 -18.10 -30.98
CA LYS A 384 -36.62 -18.55 -31.82
C LYS A 384 -37.81 -17.60 -31.69
N SER A 385 -38.28 -17.10 -32.83
CA SER A 385 -39.51 -16.34 -32.96
C SER A 385 -40.61 -16.99 -32.10
N LYS A 386 -41.06 -16.28 -31.06
CA LYS A 386 -42.25 -16.67 -30.32
C LYS A 386 -43.44 -16.52 -31.28
N SER A 387 -43.84 -17.63 -31.88
CA SER A 387 -45.13 -17.75 -32.56
C SER A 387 -46.22 -17.32 -31.57
N LYS A 388 -46.98 -16.30 -31.92
CA LYS A 388 -48.19 -15.87 -31.22
C LYS A 388 -49.12 -17.07 -31.01
N ARG A 389 -49.17 -17.61 -29.79
CA ARG A 389 -50.24 -18.52 -29.38
C ARG A 389 -51.19 -17.77 -28.46
N LYS A 390 -52.40 -17.55 -28.98
CA LYS A 390 -53.57 -16.93 -28.35
C LYS A 390 -53.78 -17.44 -26.91
N ARG A 391 -53.99 -16.50 -26.01
CA ARG A 391 -54.65 -16.70 -24.71
C ARG A 391 -55.98 -17.45 -24.90
N LYS A 392 -56.15 -18.57 -24.20
CA LYS A 392 -57.47 -19.03 -23.73
C LYS A 392 -57.39 -19.27 -22.23
N THR A 393 -58.31 -18.61 -21.55
CA THR A 393 -58.67 -18.69 -20.14
C THR A 393 -59.27 -20.06 -19.79
N ALA A 394 -58.95 -20.61 -18.62
CA ALA A 394 -59.92 -21.20 -17.66
C ALA A 394 -59.25 -21.90 -16.45
N ARG A 395 -59.72 -21.48 -15.26
CA ARG A 395 -60.09 -22.24 -14.04
C ARG A 395 -59.11 -23.16 -13.28
N LYS A 396 -58.83 -22.74 -12.04
CA LYS A 396 -58.90 -23.44 -10.72
C LYS A 396 -59.01 -24.99 -10.73
N ASN A 397 -58.12 -25.66 -9.98
CA ASN A 397 -58.47 -26.27 -8.69
C ASN A 397 -57.29 -26.80 -7.84
N LYS A 398 -57.60 -26.93 -6.54
CA LYS A 398 -56.84 -27.28 -5.33
C LYS A 398 -56.15 -28.66 -5.30
N SER A 399 -55.08 -28.75 -4.49
CA SER A 399 -54.86 -29.63 -3.31
C SER A 399 -53.40 -30.11 -3.24
N ARG A 400 -52.59 -29.73 -2.23
CA ARG A 400 -52.42 -30.27 -0.87
C ARG A 400 -51.62 -31.59 -0.83
N LYS A 401 -50.34 -31.55 -0.41
CA LYS A 401 -49.72 -32.36 0.69
C LYS A 401 -48.17 -32.28 0.68
N HIS A 402 -47.62 -31.82 1.80
CA HIS A 402 -46.34 -32.26 2.39
C HIS A 402 -46.53 -33.67 3.01
N PRO A 403 -45.50 -34.50 3.30
CA PRO A 403 -44.38 -34.12 4.19
C PRO A 403 -43.00 -34.82 4.07
N LYS A 404 -42.03 -34.20 4.77
CA LYS A 404 -40.96 -34.74 5.65
C LYS A 404 -39.69 -35.45 5.11
N ALA A 405 -38.57 -34.83 5.55
CA ALA A 405 -37.45 -35.36 6.36
C ALA A 405 -36.18 -35.94 5.68
N ASP A 406 -35.07 -35.26 6.00
CA ASP A 406 -33.64 -35.62 6.05
C ASP A 406 -33.36 -36.95 6.82
N PRO A 407 -32.14 -37.56 6.87
CA PRO A 407 -30.81 -36.89 6.84
C PRO A 407 -29.58 -37.65 6.27
N GLN A 408 -28.47 -36.88 6.17
CA GLN A 408 -27.05 -37.21 6.38
C GLN A 408 -26.44 -38.51 5.79
N SER A 409 -25.35 -38.35 5.05
CA SER A 409 -24.22 -39.29 5.10
C SER A 409 -22.90 -38.57 4.82
N SER A 410 -22.10 -38.46 5.87
CA SER A 410 -20.66 -38.26 5.84
C SER A 410 -19.95 -39.50 5.28
N CYS A 411 -18.78 -39.31 4.67
CA CYS A 411 -17.55 -40.10 4.83
C CYS A 411 -16.58 -39.78 3.68
N MET A 412 -15.54 -39.02 4.00
CA MET A 412 -14.26 -39.03 3.27
C MET A 412 -13.27 -39.82 4.13
N PRO A 413 -12.45 -40.71 3.56
CA PRO A 413 -11.32 -41.28 4.27
C PRO A 413 -10.06 -40.45 4.04
N GLU A 414 -9.36 -40.18 5.14
CA GLU A 414 -7.93 -39.89 5.16
C GLU A 414 -7.14 -41.14 4.77
N ASN A 415 -6.13 -40.99 3.91
CA ASN A 415 -4.78 -41.53 4.11
C ASN A 415 -3.95 -41.28 2.86
N SER A 416 -2.76 -40.68 3.03
CA SER A 416 -1.49 -41.29 2.64
C SER A 416 -0.32 -40.37 3.02
N GLN A 417 0.44 -40.84 4.00
CA GLN A 417 1.80 -40.43 4.33
C GLN A 417 2.80 -41.05 3.33
N SER A 418 3.89 -40.33 3.04
CA SER A 418 5.29 -40.80 2.88
C SER A 418 6.07 -39.78 2.03
N ALA A 419 7.03 -39.06 2.62
CA ALA A 419 8.47 -39.36 2.73
C ALA A 419 9.24 -39.07 1.41
N SER A 420 9.95 -37.94 1.31
CA SER A 420 11.43 -37.78 1.53
C SER A 420 12.24 -37.92 0.22
N PRO A 421 13.54 -37.53 0.14
CA PRO A 421 14.33 -36.53 0.86
C PRO A 421 15.17 -35.60 -0.07
N SER A 422 16.02 -34.80 0.59
CA SER A 422 17.01 -33.81 0.15
C SER A 422 17.98 -34.20 -0.98
N GLN A 423 18.62 -33.17 -1.55
CA GLN A 423 20.05 -33.19 -1.86
C GLN A 423 20.67 -31.79 -1.73
N PHE A 424 21.68 -31.71 -0.86
CA PHE A 424 22.67 -30.64 -0.77
C PHE A 424 23.75 -30.86 -1.82
N ALA A 425 24.30 -29.78 -2.38
CA ALA A 425 25.64 -29.78 -2.97
C ALA A 425 26.32 -28.44 -2.66
N SER A 426 27.60 -28.54 -2.30
CA SER A 426 28.45 -27.50 -1.74
C SER A 426 29.39 -26.89 -2.79
N ALA A 427 29.78 -25.63 -2.52
CA ALA A 427 31.09 -24.99 -2.70
C ALA A 427 31.73 -24.82 -4.10
N ALA A 428 32.17 -23.57 -4.38
CA ALA A 428 33.58 -23.27 -4.69
C ALA A 428 33.85 -21.75 -4.58
N GLU A 429 34.98 -21.44 -3.94
CA GLU A 429 35.65 -20.15 -3.85
C GLU A 429 36.32 -19.79 -5.20
N ALA A 430 36.47 -18.51 -5.51
CA ALA A 430 37.52 -18.02 -6.41
C ALA A 430 37.79 -16.53 -6.16
N GLU A 431 39.04 -16.16 -6.40
CA GLU A 431 39.77 -15.03 -5.86
C GLU A 431 39.51 -13.68 -6.54
N ASP A 432 39.97 -12.69 -5.79
CA ASP A 432 40.13 -11.26 -6.03
C ASP A 432 41.17 -10.98 -7.13
N ASP A 433 40.89 -10.02 -8.03
CA ASP A 433 41.95 -9.22 -8.65
C ASP A 433 41.37 -7.86 -9.09
N THR A 434 41.99 -6.81 -8.57
CA THR A 434 41.63 -5.40 -8.74
C THR A 434 42.53 -4.78 -9.80
N THR A 435 41.99 -3.88 -10.64
CA THR A 435 42.78 -2.76 -11.16
C THR A 435 41.88 -1.60 -11.53
N GLU A 436 42.25 -0.45 -10.98
CA GLU A 436 41.54 0.82 -10.95
C GLU A 436 41.65 1.60 -12.27
N GLY A 437 40.66 2.47 -12.47
CA GLY A 437 40.65 3.53 -13.46
C GLY A 437 39.56 4.53 -13.10
N GLU A 438 39.76 5.25 -11.98
CA GLU A 438 38.87 6.30 -11.50
C GLU A 438 38.73 7.43 -12.54
N LYS A 439 37.49 7.65 -12.97
CA LYS A 439 37.05 8.91 -13.55
C LYS A 439 36.01 9.48 -12.60
N ASP A 440 36.25 10.71 -12.13
CA ASP A 440 35.31 11.48 -11.33
C ASP A 440 33.94 11.55 -12.03
N VAL A 441 32.96 10.88 -11.43
CA VAL A 441 31.57 10.88 -11.87
C VAL A 441 30.74 11.66 -10.85
N PRO A 442 29.91 12.64 -11.26
CA PRO A 442 29.11 13.43 -10.32
C PRO A 442 28.15 12.58 -9.47
N PRO A 443 27.82 12.99 -8.22
CA PRO A 443 27.07 12.19 -7.24
C PRO A 443 25.66 11.71 -7.67
N GLY A 444 25.13 12.18 -8.81
CA GLY A 444 23.83 11.79 -9.36
C GLY A 444 23.83 10.53 -10.24
N GLN A 445 24.98 9.91 -10.52
CA GLN A 445 25.07 8.70 -11.38
C GLN A 445 25.28 7.39 -10.58
N LEU A 446 25.24 7.43 -9.25
CA LEU A 446 25.54 6.27 -8.39
C LEU A 446 24.33 5.40 -8.05
N ILE A 447 23.14 5.70 -8.60
CA ILE A 447 22.03 4.75 -8.56
C ILE A 447 22.23 3.76 -9.71
N PRO A 448 22.33 2.44 -9.43
CA PRO A 448 22.45 1.45 -10.50
C PRO A 448 21.24 1.56 -11.44
N PRO A 449 21.43 1.50 -12.77
CA PRO A 449 20.31 1.50 -13.70
C PRO A 449 19.32 0.39 -13.31
N LEU A 450 18.02 0.70 -13.35
CA LEU A 450 16.97 -0.28 -13.15
C LEU A 450 17.23 -1.49 -14.06
N ARG A 451 16.96 -2.71 -13.55
CA ARG A 451 17.21 -3.99 -14.24
C ARG A 451 16.77 -3.92 -15.71
N GLU A 452 17.48 -4.62 -16.62
CA GLU A 452 17.15 -4.69 -18.06
C GLU A 452 15.69 -5.08 -18.37
N SER A 453 14.98 -5.67 -17.41
CA SER A 453 13.57 -6.05 -17.50
C SER A 453 12.59 -4.90 -17.24
N PHE A 454 13.06 -3.70 -16.96
CA PHE A 454 12.23 -2.60 -16.51
C PHE A 454 12.13 -1.52 -17.59
N TRP A 455 11.59 -1.80 -18.79
CA TRP A 455 11.45 -0.87 -19.94
C TRP A 455 12.76 -0.49 -20.63
N ARG A 456 13.18 -1.28 -21.62
CA ARG A 456 14.48 -1.15 -22.30
C ARG A 456 14.72 0.27 -22.88
N GLN A 457 16.02 0.61 -22.90
CA GLN A 457 16.65 1.92 -23.06
C GLN A 457 15.99 2.88 -24.07
#